data_AF-A0A8S3JLY8-F1
#
_entry.id   AF-A0A8S3JLY8-F1
#
_cell.length_a   1.000
_cell.length_b   1.000
_cell.length_c   1.000
_cell.angle_alpha   90.00
_cell.angle_beta   90.00
_cell.angle_gamma   90.00
#
_symmetry.space_group_name_H-M   'P 1'
#
loop_
_entity.id
_entity.type
_entity.pdbx_description
1 polymer ?
#
loop_
_entity_poly.entity_id
_entity_poly.type
_entity_poly.pdbx_seq_one_letter_code
_entity_poly.pdbx_strand_id
1 'polypeptide(L)' 'IYEFLNKYVVGQEQAKKVMSVAVYNHYKRLRNNLPETHTAKSSETTSEPTDGGISNLSNQQKQRNTK' A
#
# COMPACT_ATOMS: atom_id res chain seq x y z
N ILE A 1 10.84 19.48 3.91
CA ILE A 1 12.13 19.65 4.64
C ILE A 1 13.05 20.70 4.03
N TYR A 2 12.80 21.20 2.80
CA TYR A 2 13.66 22.20 2.16
C TYR A 2 13.93 23.44 3.02
N GLU A 3 12.87 24.08 3.53
CA GLU A 3 12.98 25.24 4.43
C GLU A 3 13.64 24.92 5.77
N PHE A 4 13.54 23.67 6.23
CA PHE A 4 14.26 23.23 7.40
C PHE A 4 15.77 23.15 7.09
N LEU A 5 16.15 22.61 5.93
CA LEU A 5 17.55 22.56 5.49
C LEU A 5 18.13 23.97 5.27
N ASN A 6 17.34 24.94 4.81
CA ASN A 6 17.80 26.34 4.64
C ASN A 6 18.29 26.99 5.94
N LYS A 7 17.81 26.53 7.10
CA LYS A 7 18.23 27.06 8.41
C LYS A 7 19.61 26.58 8.86
N TYR A 8 20.08 25.46 8.31
CA TYR A 8 21.30 24.77 8.77
C TYR A 8 22.34 24.56 7.67
N VAL A 9 21.93 24.65 6.39
CA VAL A 9 22.78 24.40 5.23
C VAL A 9 22.77 25.64 4.34
N VAL A 10 23.92 26.31 4.27
CA VAL A 10 24.12 27.50 3.43
C VAL A 10 24.51 27.07 2.01
N GLY A 11 23.84 27.64 0.99
CA GLY A 11 24.05 27.28 -0.41
C GLY A 11 23.52 25.89 -0.77
N GLN A 12 24.16 25.22 -1.74
CA GLN A 12 23.85 23.84 -2.16
C GLN A 12 22.38 23.61 -2.54
N GLU A 13 21.79 24.53 -3.32
CA GLU A 13 20.37 24.48 -3.72
C GLU A 13 19.97 23.14 -4.34
N GLN A 14 20.82 22.58 -5.22
CA GLN A 14 20.55 21.31 -5.86
C GLN A 14 20.49 20.15 -4.86
N ALA A 15 21.42 20.09 -3.90
CA ALA A 15 21.44 19.03 -2.90
C ALA A 15 20.21 19.10 -1.97
N LYS A 16 19.84 20.31 -1.52
CA LYS A 16 18.64 20.53 -0.69
C LYS A 16 17.36 20.08 -1.41
N LYS A 17 17.28 20.32 -2.72
CA LYS A 17 16.14 19.90 -3.56
C LYS A 17 16.08 18.38 -3.68
N VAL A 18 17.21 17.76 -4.03
CA VAL A 18 17.31 16.29 -4.17
C VAL A 18 16.94 15.60 -2.86
N MET A 19 17.48 16.03 -1.73
CA MET A 19 17.13 15.46 -0.42
C MET A 19 15.64 15.63 -0.09
N SER A 20 15.08 16.80 -0.37
CA SER A 20 13.67 17.07 -0.10
C SER A 20 12.74 16.14 -0.86
N VAL A 21 13.04 15.89 -2.14
CA VAL A 21 12.28 14.95 -2.98
C VAL A 21 12.48 13.50 -2.51
N ALA A 22 13.72 13.12 -2.20
CA ALA A 22 14.04 11.77 -1.73
C ALA A 22 13.27 11.41 -0.45
N VAL A 23 13.25 12.32 0.54
CA VAL A 23 12.54 12.10 1.81
C VAL A 23 11.03 12.07 1.61
N TYR A 24 10.47 12.97 0.79
CA TYR A 24 9.04 12.96 0.47
C TYR A 24 8.62 11.63 -0.17
N ASN A 25 9.38 11.18 -1.18
CA ASN A 25 9.11 9.92 -1.86
C ASN A 25 9.30 8.71 -0.94
N HIS A 26 10.29 8.75 -0.06
CA HIS A 26 10.51 7.70 0.93
C HIS A 26 9.30 7.56 1.87
N TYR A 27 8.81 8.68 2.41
CA TYR A 27 7.62 8.67 3.27
C TYR A 27 6.36 8.24 2.52
N LYS A 28 6.19 8.69 1.27
CA LYS A 28 5.08 8.26 0.41
C LYS A 28 5.06 6.74 0.25
N ARG A 29 6.22 6.12 0.01
CA ARG A 29 6.33 4.65 -0.07
C ARG A 29 5.95 4.02 1.28
N LEU A 30 6.51 4.51 2.38
CA LEU A 30 6.22 3.94 3.70
C LEU A 30 4.72 3.99 4.03
N ARG A 31 4.05 5.11 3.77
CA ARG A 31 2.60 5.25 3.98
C ARG A 31 1.78 4.31 3.10
N ASN A 32 2.20 4.10 1.86
CA ASN A 32 1.51 3.23 0.92
C ASN A 32 1.76 1.73 1.18
N ASN A 33 2.72 1.38 2.04
CA ASN A 33 2.96 -0.01 2.47
C ASN A 33 2.27 -0.33 3.80
N LEU A 34 1.52 0.60 4.40
CA LEU A 34 0.56 0.19 5.41
C LEU A 34 -0.49 -0.67 4.70
N PRO A 35 -0.74 -1.91 5.16
CA PRO A 35 -1.93 -2.61 4.70
C PRO A 35 -3.09 -1.65 4.97
N GLU A 36 -3.88 -1.34 3.95
CA GLU A 36 -5.19 -0.73 4.12
C GLU A 36 -5.93 -1.66 5.09
N THR A 37 -5.80 -1.41 6.40
CA THR A 37 -6.70 -2.00 7.37
C THR A 37 -8.04 -1.55 6.87
N HIS A 38 -8.82 -2.51 6.36
CA HIS A 38 -10.20 -2.32 5.96
C HIS A 38 -10.95 -1.76 7.16
N THR A 39 -10.85 -0.46 7.40
CA THR A 39 -11.84 0.32 8.13
C THR A 39 -13.07 0.17 7.27
N ALA A 40 -13.90 -0.79 7.68
CA ALA A 40 -15.16 -1.11 7.08
C ALA A 40 -15.89 0.20 6.77
N LYS A 41 -16.01 0.54 5.48
CA LYS A 41 -17.09 1.39 5.00
C LYS A 41 -18.37 0.57 5.18
N SER A 42 -18.90 0.57 6.39
CA SER A 42 -20.28 0.17 6.65
C SER A 42 -21.19 1.33 6.28
N SER A 43 -21.58 1.38 4.99
CA SER A 43 -22.89 1.84 4.50
C SER A 43 -22.77 2.31 3.06
N GLU A 44 -22.86 1.39 2.11
CA GLU A 44 -23.55 1.70 0.85
C GLU A 44 -24.12 0.37 0.33
N THR A 45 -25.34 0.08 0.77
CA THR A 45 -26.18 -0.95 0.16
C THR A 45 -26.67 -0.41 -1.17
N THR A 46 -26.05 -0.85 -2.27
CA THR A 46 -26.65 -0.77 -3.60
C THR A 46 -26.66 -2.16 -4.22
N SER A 47 -27.87 -2.72 -4.15
CA SER A 47 -28.46 -3.77 -4.97
C SER A 47 -27.77 -4.11 -6.29
N GLU A 48 -27.41 -5.38 -6.49
CA GLU A 48 -28.10 -6.28 -7.44
C GLU A 48 -27.52 -7.72 -7.41
N PRO A 49 -28.34 -8.77 -7.65
CA PRO A 49 -27.90 -10.15 -7.72
C PRO A 49 -27.49 -10.48 -9.16
N THR A 50 -26.21 -10.70 -9.42
CA THR A 50 -25.77 -11.31 -10.69
C THR A 50 -25.13 -12.66 -10.43
N ASP A 51 -25.93 -13.67 -10.78
CA ASP A 51 -25.59 -15.06 -11.04
C ASP A 51 -24.36 -15.17 -11.96
N GLY A 52 -23.47 -16.14 -11.69
CA GLY A 52 -22.40 -16.51 -12.62
C GLY A 52 -20.96 -16.33 -12.15
N GLY A 53 -20.48 -17.29 -11.36
CA GLY A 53 -19.21 -17.98 -11.62
C GLY A 53 -17.89 -17.30 -11.24
N ILE A 54 -17.33 -17.69 -10.09
CA ILE A 54 -15.89 -18.00 -9.97
C ILE A 54 -15.73 -19.26 -9.11
N SER A 55 -15.44 -20.37 -9.79
CA SER A 55 -15.14 -21.69 -9.26
C SER A 55 -13.71 -21.73 -8.68
N ASN A 56 -13.58 -21.70 -7.36
CA ASN A 56 -12.31 -21.99 -6.69
C ASN A 56 -12.18 -23.50 -6.44
N LEU A 57 -11.78 -24.25 -7.47
CA LEU A 57 -11.39 -25.66 -7.35
C LEU A 57 -9.86 -25.72 -7.24
N SER A 58 -9.33 -25.96 -6.04
CA SER A 58 -7.90 -26.28 -5.84
C SER A 58 -7.64 -27.07 -4.55
N ASN A 59 -7.50 -28.39 -4.75
CA ASN A 59 -6.55 -29.30 -4.12
C ASN A 59 -6.65 -29.63 -2.62
N GLN A 60 -7.52 -30.61 -2.30
CA GLN A 60 -7.34 -31.49 -1.15
C GLN A 60 -7.54 -32.96 -1.55
N GLN A 61 -6.53 -33.54 -2.20
CA GLN A 61 -6.45 -35.01 -2.34
C GLN A 61 -5.02 -35.49 -2.09
N LYS A 62 -4.56 -35.36 -0.84
CA LYS A 62 -3.39 -36.11 -0.36
C LYS A 62 -3.65 -36.72 1.01
N GLN A 63 -4.72 -37.52 1.10
CA GLN A 63 -4.96 -38.42 2.22
C GLN A 63 -5.55 -39.75 1.73
N ARG A 64 -4.73 -40.61 1.11
CA ARG A 64 -4.93 -42.07 1.06
C ARG A 64 -3.60 -42.79 0.91
N ASN A 65 -2.75 -42.71 1.93
CA ASN A 65 -1.82 -43.80 2.22
C ASN A 65 -2.30 -44.43 3.53
N THR A 66 -3.26 -45.35 3.42
CA THR A 66 -3.61 -46.28 4.49
C THR A 66 -3.13 -47.65 4.07
N LYS A 67 -2.12 -48.14 4.80
CA LYS A 67 -1.60 -49.51 4.91
C LYS A 67 -1.22 -50.26 3.64
#